data_AF-A0A7L2RWQ2-F1
#
_entry.id   AF-A0A7L2RWQ2-F1
#
_cell.length_a   1.000
_cell.length_b   1.000
_cell.length_c   1.000
_cell.angle_alpha   90.00
_cell.angle_beta   90.00
_cell.angle_gamma   90.00
#
_symmetry.space_group_name_H-M   'P 1'
#
loop_
_entity.id
_entity.type
_entity.pdbx_description
1 polymer ?
#
loop_
_entity_poly.entity_id
_entity_poly.type
_entity_poly.pdbx_seq_one_letter_code
_entity_poly.pdbx_strand_id
1 'polypeptide(L)'
;ALVPTGGLALLGALLWAPWWALHGAPLPELSGDQDFQLFLQRNLEFTRKILRDVAALQHVVCNTFQLCKEEELQLVRQNLDIAQAPLEQCHSRSFQADTCLNQIRAGLRAYHGSLATVRKLLPGHAELVETLQLDMANLSSNIQQQV
;
A
#
# COMPACT_ATOMS: atom_id res chain seq x y z
N ALA A 1 -1.47 -17.53 -64.41
CA ALA A 1 -2.41 -17.29 -63.31
C ALA A 1 -1.61 -17.04 -62.03
N LEU A 2 -2.02 -16.02 -61.28
CA LEU A 2 -1.34 -15.48 -60.10
C LEU A 2 -1.27 -16.46 -58.91
N VAL A 3 -0.18 -16.31 -58.15
CA VAL A 3 0.23 -16.73 -56.78
C VAL A 3 -0.96 -16.91 -55.80
N PRO A 4 -0.94 -17.90 -54.85
CA PRO A 4 -0.32 -17.63 -53.56
C PRO A 4 0.53 -18.79 -52.99
N THR A 5 1.84 -18.64 -53.07
CA THR A 5 2.86 -19.33 -52.27
C THR A 5 3.01 -18.72 -50.86
N GLY A 6 1.97 -18.03 -50.35
CA GLY A 6 2.00 -17.30 -49.08
C GLY A 6 1.59 -18.12 -47.85
N GLY A 7 0.97 -19.29 -48.01
CA GLY A 7 0.39 -20.03 -46.88
C GLY A 7 1.38 -20.83 -46.04
N LEU A 8 2.45 -21.36 -46.66
CA LEU A 8 3.37 -22.29 -45.98
C LEU A 8 4.49 -21.57 -45.19
N ALA A 9 4.81 -20.33 -45.53
CA ALA A 9 5.84 -19.56 -44.83
C ALA A 9 5.35 -19.02 -43.46
N LEU A 10 4.05 -18.74 -43.32
CA LEU A 10 3.46 -18.23 -42.07
C LEU A 10 3.35 -19.31 -40.99
N LEU A 11 3.16 -20.58 -41.36
CA LEU A 11 3.08 -21.69 -40.41
C LEU A 11 4.46 -22.07 -39.83
N GLY A 12 5.55 -21.88 -40.60
CA GLY A 12 6.91 -22.15 -40.13
C GLY A 12 7.42 -21.15 -39.08
N ALA A 13 7.03 -19.87 -39.19
CA ALA A 13 7.44 -18.84 -38.24
C ALA A 13 6.72 -18.94 -36.88
N LEU A 14 5.53 -19.52 -36.86
CA LEU A 14 4.73 -19.77 -35.66
C LEU A 14 5.12 -21.04 -34.91
N LEU A 15 6.16 -21.78 -35.31
CA LEU A 15 6.66 -22.98 -34.63
C LEU A 15 8.03 -22.79 -33.95
N TRP A 16 8.64 -21.60 -34.09
CA TRP A 16 9.93 -21.24 -33.48
C TRP A 16 9.90 -20.07 -32.50
N ALA A 17 8.72 -19.56 -32.11
CA ALA A 17 8.68 -18.60 -31.01
C ALA A 17 8.94 -19.34 -29.68
N PRO A 18 9.79 -18.86 -28.78
CA PRO A 18 10.03 -19.54 -27.51
C PRO A 18 8.84 -19.30 -26.58
N TRP A 19 7.77 -20.11 -26.69
CA TRP A 19 6.61 -20.06 -25.76
C TRP A 19 6.95 -20.49 -24.33
N TRP A 20 8.20 -20.89 -24.07
CA TRP A 20 8.66 -21.37 -22.76
C TRP A 20 9.33 -20.30 -21.89
N ALA A 21 9.30 -19.03 -22.29
CA ALA A 21 9.93 -17.94 -21.53
C ALA A 21 8.96 -16.96 -20.88
N LEU A 22 7.68 -17.28 -20.78
CA LEU A 22 6.78 -16.65 -19.80
C LEU A 22 6.82 -17.47 -18.51
N HIS A 23 8.00 -17.51 -17.89
CA HIS A 23 8.05 -17.68 -16.44
C HIS A 23 7.50 -16.39 -15.85
N GLY A 24 6.18 -16.30 -15.73
CA GLY A 24 5.60 -15.42 -14.73
C GLY A 24 6.30 -15.79 -13.43
N ALA A 25 7.10 -14.88 -12.88
CA ALA A 25 7.66 -15.08 -11.56
C ALA A 25 6.48 -15.49 -10.65
N PRO A 26 6.56 -16.64 -9.96
CA PRO A 26 5.46 -17.06 -9.11
C PRO A 26 5.11 -15.88 -8.21
N LEU A 27 3.85 -15.45 -8.24
CA LEU A 27 3.35 -14.50 -7.26
C LEU A 27 3.73 -15.07 -5.89
N PRO A 28 4.41 -14.31 -5.00
CA PRO A 28 4.86 -14.80 -3.69
C PRO A 28 3.72 -15.40 -2.85
N GLU A 29 2.47 -15.07 -3.20
CA GLU A 29 1.24 -15.66 -2.67
C GLU A 29 1.12 -17.18 -2.88
N LEU A 30 1.93 -17.78 -3.75
CA LEU A 30 2.00 -19.23 -4.02
C LEU A 30 3.38 -19.83 -3.70
N SER A 31 4.25 -19.07 -3.01
CA SER A 31 5.63 -19.46 -2.69
C SER A 31 5.75 -20.55 -1.61
N GLY A 32 4.67 -20.87 -0.89
CA GLY A 32 4.67 -21.93 0.12
C GLY A 32 5.37 -21.61 1.45
N ASP A 33 5.81 -20.36 1.66
CA ASP A 33 6.29 -19.92 2.98
C ASP A 33 5.09 -19.62 3.89
N GLN A 34 4.75 -20.57 4.74
CA GLN A 34 3.60 -20.51 5.64
C GLN A 34 3.72 -19.34 6.63
N ASP A 35 4.91 -19.01 7.10
CA ASP A 35 5.13 -17.92 8.05
C ASP A 35 4.92 -16.56 7.38
N PHE A 36 5.40 -16.41 6.14
CA PHE A 36 5.14 -15.21 5.35
C PHE A 36 3.65 -15.03 5.02
N GLN A 37 2.93 -16.12 4.73
CA GLN A 37 1.49 -16.08 4.50
C GLN A 37 0.71 -15.67 5.75
N LEU A 38 1.07 -16.21 6.91
CA LEU A 38 0.48 -15.80 8.20
C LEU A 38 0.78 -14.33 8.50
N PHE A 39 2.01 -13.88 8.23
CA PHE A 39 2.40 -12.48 8.31
C PHE A 39 1.49 -11.59 7.45
N LEU A 40 1.29 -11.94 6.17
CA LEU A 40 0.43 -11.18 5.25
C LEU A 40 -1.00 -11.12 5.75
N GLN A 41 -1.60 -12.26 6.10
CA GLN A 41 -2.97 -12.31 6.58
C GLN A 41 -3.17 -11.44 7.83
N ARG A 42 -2.27 -11.55 8.81
CA ARG A 42 -2.34 -10.77 10.05
C ARG A 42 -2.23 -9.27 9.77
N ASN A 43 -1.29 -8.85 8.94
CA ASN A 43 -1.07 -7.43 8.65
C ASN A 43 -2.16 -6.83 7.75
N LEU A 44 -2.81 -7.63 6.91
CA LEU A 44 -4.01 -7.21 6.19
C LEU A 44 -5.16 -6.88 7.14
N GLU A 45 -5.36 -7.68 8.19
CA GLU A 45 -6.38 -7.37 9.20
C GLU A 45 -6.07 -6.10 9.99
N PHE A 46 -4.80 -5.89 10.38
CA PHE A 46 -4.37 -4.61 10.95
C PHE A 46 -4.63 -3.44 10.01
N THR A 47 -4.28 -3.57 8.74
CA THR A 47 -4.50 -2.54 7.72
C THR A 47 -5.99 -2.23 7.57
N ARG A 48 -6.86 -3.25 7.53
CA ARG A 48 -8.32 -3.07 7.49
C ARG A 48 -8.83 -2.33 8.72
N LYS A 49 -8.33 -2.66 9.91
CA LYS A 49 -8.70 -1.96 11.16
C LYS A 49 -8.30 -0.49 11.10
N ILE A 50 -7.05 -0.20 10.76
CA ILE A 50 -6.52 1.16 10.62
C ILE A 50 -7.37 1.98 9.65
N LEU A 51 -7.71 1.42 8.47
CA LEU A 51 -8.53 2.13 7.49
C LEU A 51 -9.95 2.44 7.99
N ARG A 52 -10.57 1.53 8.75
CA ARG A 52 -11.87 1.79 9.40
C ARG A 52 -11.76 2.91 10.44
N ASP A 53 -10.72 2.89 11.25
CA ASP A 53 -10.51 3.87 12.32
C ASP A 53 -10.14 5.26 11.73
N VAL A 54 -9.41 5.30 10.61
CA VAL A 54 -9.18 6.53 9.83
C VAL A 54 -10.50 7.09 9.29
N ALA A 55 -11.37 6.25 8.73
CA ALA A 55 -12.68 6.71 8.25
C ALA A 55 -13.55 7.25 9.39
N ALA A 56 -13.53 6.61 10.56
CA ALA A 56 -14.20 7.12 11.76
C ALA A 56 -13.63 8.48 12.18
N LEU A 57 -12.31 8.63 12.17
CA LEU A 57 -11.64 9.89 12.48
C LEU A 57 -11.97 11.00 11.48
N GLN A 58 -12.06 10.68 10.18
CA GLN A 58 -12.50 11.62 9.14
C GLN A 58 -13.93 12.12 9.41
N HIS A 59 -14.82 11.23 9.85
CA HIS A 59 -16.19 11.62 10.23
C HIS A 59 -16.20 12.57 11.44
N VAL A 60 -15.37 12.30 12.45
CA VAL A 60 -15.20 13.18 13.62
C VAL A 60 -14.67 14.56 13.20
N VAL A 61 -13.66 14.61 12.32
CA VAL A 61 -13.10 15.86 11.77
C VAL A 61 -14.18 16.65 11.03
N CYS A 62 -14.95 15.98 10.15
CA CYS A 62 -16.05 16.59 9.42
C CYS A 62 -17.10 17.18 10.38
N ASN A 63 -17.55 16.42 11.39
CA ASN A 63 -18.55 16.92 12.33
C ASN A 63 -18.05 18.07 13.21
N THR A 64 -16.78 18.02 13.62
CA THR A 64 -16.19 18.99 14.55
C THR A 64 -15.81 20.29 13.84
N PHE A 65 -15.23 20.20 12.65
CA PHE A 65 -14.62 21.34 11.94
C PHE A 65 -15.33 21.71 10.64
N GLN A 66 -16.35 20.94 10.22
CA GLN A 66 -17.02 21.08 8.92
C GLN A 66 -16.06 20.91 7.73
N LEU A 67 -14.96 20.17 7.93
CA LEU A 67 -13.96 19.84 6.92
C LEU A 67 -14.20 18.41 6.41
N CYS A 68 -15.11 18.26 5.44
CA CYS A 68 -15.61 16.96 5.00
C CYS A 68 -15.07 16.51 3.64
N LYS A 69 -14.40 17.40 2.91
CA LYS A 69 -13.87 17.14 1.58
C LYS A 69 -12.38 17.43 1.55
N GLU A 70 -11.59 16.48 1.07
CA GLU A 70 -10.13 16.64 1.02
C GLU A 70 -9.73 17.72 0.01
N GLU A 71 -10.50 17.88 -1.08
CA GLU A 71 -10.28 18.92 -2.09
C GLU A 71 -10.34 20.36 -1.52
N GLU A 72 -11.13 20.59 -0.47
CA GLU A 72 -11.23 21.90 0.19
C GLU A 72 -9.93 22.26 0.94
N LEU A 73 -9.11 21.26 1.25
CA LEU A 73 -7.85 21.41 1.98
C LEU A 73 -6.61 21.42 1.09
N GLN A 74 -6.76 21.27 -0.24
CA GLN A 74 -5.62 21.17 -1.17
C GLN A 74 -4.68 22.39 -1.10
N LEU A 75 -5.23 23.60 -0.99
CA LEU A 75 -4.44 24.83 -0.90
C LEU A 75 -3.65 24.91 0.41
N VAL A 76 -4.19 24.33 1.49
CA VAL A 76 -3.55 24.34 2.81
C VAL A 76 -2.56 23.19 2.93
N ARG A 77 -2.73 22.08 2.20
CA ARG A 77 -1.84 20.91 2.24
C ARG A 77 -0.37 21.26 2.03
N GLN A 78 -0.05 22.22 1.17
CA GLN A 78 1.34 22.65 0.95
C GLN A 78 1.92 23.44 2.13
N ASN A 79 1.06 24.05 2.94
CA ASN A 79 1.42 24.79 4.15
C ASN A 79 1.39 23.91 5.40
N LEU A 80 0.70 22.77 5.34
CA LEU A 80 0.73 21.76 6.37
C LEU A 80 1.97 20.91 6.16
N ASP A 81 2.88 20.93 7.13
CA ASP A 81 4.10 20.10 7.15
C ASP A 81 3.75 18.61 7.42
N ILE A 82 2.89 18.05 6.56
CA ILE A 82 2.45 16.66 6.61
C ILE A 82 3.35 15.87 5.68
N ALA A 83 4.19 15.04 6.28
CA ALA A 83 5.05 14.11 5.56
C ALA A 83 4.22 13.29 4.55
N GLN A 84 4.63 13.32 3.28
CA GLN A 84 4.12 12.41 2.27
C GLN A 84 4.94 11.13 2.35
N ALA A 85 4.28 9.99 2.53
CA ALA A 85 4.92 8.68 2.53
C ALA A 85 4.84 8.09 1.12
N PRO A 86 5.94 8.10 0.34
CA PRO A 86 5.92 7.68 -1.04
C PRO A 86 5.95 6.13 -1.11
N LEU A 87 5.46 5.50 -2.19
CA LEU A 87 5.29 4.02 -2.33
C LEU A 87 5.88 3.44 -3.64
N GLU A 88 6.75 4.20 -4.30
CA GLU A 88 7.30 3.88 -5.62
C GLU A 88 8.13 2.60 -5.61
N GLN A 89 8.79 2.25 -4.49
CA GLN A 89 9.57 1.01 -4.41
C GLN A 89 8.65 -0.21 -4.44
N CYS A 90 7.48 -0.10 -3.82
CA CYS A 90 6.42 -1.12 -3.88
C CYS A 90 5.81 -1.27 -5.27
N HIS A 91 5.83 -0.22 -6.09
CA HIS A 91 5.32 -0.22 -7.47
C HIS A 91 6.42 -0.36 -8.53
N SER A 92 7.67 -0.54 -8.11
CA SER A 92 8.81 -0.58 -9.02
C SER A 92 8.80 -1.85 -9.88
N ARG A 93 9.30 -1.75 -11.11
CA ARG A 93 9.49 -2.93 -11.98
C ARG A 93 10.50 -3.92 -11.39
N SER A 94 11.42 -3.43 -10.57
CA SER A 94 12.41 -4.19 -9.83
C SER A 94 11.98 -4.38 -8.38
N PHE A 95 10.75 -4.87 -8.18
CA PHE A 95 10.16 -5.05 -6.86
C PHE A 95 11.06 -5.87 -5.94
N GLN A 96 11.25 -5.37 -4.71
CA GLN A 96 11.95 -6.05 -3.63
C GLN A 96 11.11 -5.92 -2.35
N ALA A 97 10.74 -7.05 -1.76
CA ALA A 97 9.84 -7.09 -0.61
C ALA A 97 10.38 -6.27 0.56
N ASP A 98 11.64 -6.47 0.96
CA ASP A 98 12.27 -5.76 2.08
C ASP A 98 12.31 -4.25 1.87
N THR A 99 12.63 -3.80 0.64
CA THR A 99 12.67 -2.38 0.30
C THR A 99 11.27 -1.76 0.36
N CYS A 100 10.26 -2.45 -0.18
CA CYS A 100 8.87 -2.02 -0.10
C CYS A 100 8.37 -1.97 1.35
N LEU A 101 8.59 -3.04 2.12
CA LEU A 101 8.18 -3.13 3.52
C LEU A 101 8.87 -2.06 4.38
N ASN A 102 10.15 -1.77 4.13
CA ASN A 102 10.84 -0.65 4.76
C ASN A 102 10.21 0.71 4.42
N GLN A 103 9.79 0.92 3.16
CA GLN A 103 9.12 2.14 2.73
C GLN A 103 7.76 2.29 3.42
N ILE A 104 6.96 1.22 3.51
CA ILE A 104 5.68 1.19 4.24
C ILE A 104 5.92 1.52 5.72
N ARG A 105 6.91 0.89 6.36
CA ARG A 105 7.27 1.13 7.76
C ARG A 105 7.64 2.59 8.02
N ALA A 106 8.44 3.20 7.13
CA ALA A 106 8.79 4.62 7.23
C ALA A 106 7.54 5.51 7.13
N GLY A 107 6.62 5.19 6.22
CA GLY A 107 5.35 5.90 6.08
C GLY A 107 4.45 5.81 7.32
N LEU A 108 4.31 4.61 7.90
CA LEU A 108 3.52 4.41 9.12
C LEU A 108 4.06 5.24 10.29
N ARG A 109 5.39 5.30 10.46
CA ARG A 109 6.02 6.12 11.51
C ARG A 109 5.78 7.62 11.29
N ALA A 110 5.85 8.07 10.04
CA ALA A 110 5.57 9.47 9.70
C ALA A 110 4.13 9.85 10.05
N TYR A 111 3.14 9.06 9.60
CA TYR A 111 1.73 9.33 9.90
C TYR A 111 1.39 9.18 11.39
N HIS A 112 1.99 8.21 12.09
CA HIS A 112 1.88 8.10 13.55
C HIS A 112 2.30 9.39 14.27
N GLY A 113 3.39 10.03 13.81
CA GLY A 113 3.84 11.33 14.32
C GLY A 113 2.78 12.43 14.12
N SER A 114 2.18 12.50 12.93
CA SER A 114 1.13 13.47 12.60
C SER A 114 -0.12 13.32 13.46
N LEU A 115 -0.49 12.08 13.84
CA LEU A 115 -1.65 11.82 14.70
C LEU A 115 -1.52 12.46 16.09
N ALA A 116 -0.29 12.69 16.60
CA ALA A 116 -0.10 13.38 17.87
C ALA A 116 -0.61 14.84 17.81
N THR A 117 -0.52 15.48 16.64
CA THR A 117 -1.09 16.81 16.40
C THR A 117 -2.61 16.74 16.30
N VAL A 118 -3.16 15.74 15.60
CA VAL A 118 -4.61 15.53 15.49
C VAL A 118 -5.25 15.31 16.87
N ARG A 119 -4.61 14.53 17.75
CA ARG A 119 -5.08 14.31 19.13
C ARG A 119 -5.25 15.61 19.91
N LYS A 120 -4.34 16.59 19.72
CA LYS A 120 -4.44 17.91 20.37
C LYS A 120 -5.61 18.73 19.85
N LEU A 121 -5.97 18.57 18.58
CA LEU A 121 -7.11 19.27 17.95
C LEU A 121 -8.46 18.64 18.33
N LEU A 122 -8.47 17.34 18.64
CA LEU A 122 -9.68 16.58 18.96
C LEU A 122 -9.64 16.02 20.40
N PRO A 123 -9.61 16.86 21.45
CA PRO A 123 -9.48 16.39 22.84
C PRO A 123 -10.63 15.47 23.27
N GLY A 124 -11.85 15.68 22.74
CA GLY A 124 -13.01 14.82 23.01
C GLY A 124 -12.96 13.44 22.34
N HIS A 125 -12.00 13.20 21.44
CA HIS A 125 -11.84 11.93 20.71
C HIS A 125 -10.40 11.42 20.80
N ALA A 126 -9.69 11.75 21.89
CA ALA A 126 -8.29 11.37 22.08
C ALA A 126 -8.09 9.85 22.04
N GLU A 127 -9.00 9.08 22.63
CA GLU A 127 -8.95 7.60 22.65
C GLU A 127 -8.97 7.00 21.24
N LEU A 128 -9.78 7.55 20.33
CA LEU A 128 -9.83 7.09 18.93
C LEU A 128 -8.48 7.32 18.24
N VAL A 129 -7.88 8.50 18.47
CA VAL A 129 -6.57 8.83 17.89
C VAL A 129 -5.46 7.97 18.50
N GLU A 130 -5.49 7.72 19.81
CA GLU A 130 -4.52 6.86 20.50
C GLU A 130 -4.62 5.40 20.05
N THR A 131 -5.84 4.89 19.88
CA THR A 131 -6.07 3.54 19.32
C THR A 131 -5.47 3.45 17.92
N LEU A 132 -5.74 4.42 17.06
CA LEU A 132 -5.18 4.45 15.71
C LEU A 132 -3.65 4.53 15.71
N GLN A 133 -3.05 5.31 16.61
CA GLN A 133 -1.60 5.36 16.81
C GLN A 133 -1.05 3.99 17.23
N LEU A 134 -1.67 3.33 18.20
CA LEU A 134 -1.25 2.00 18.66
C LEU A 134 -1.32 0.97 17.54
N ASP A 135 -2.37 0.96 16.72
CA ASP A 135 -2.47 0.02 15.60
C ASP A 135 -1.42 0.27 14.52
N MET A 136 -1.14 1.54 14.20
CA MET A 136 -0.06 1.90 13.27
C MET A 136 1.31 1.48 13.80
N ALA A 137 1.56 1.67 15.11
CA ALA A 137 2.80 1.23 15.75
C ALA A 137 2.93 -0.29 15.74
N ASN A 138 1.85 -1.02 16.00
CA ASN A 138 1.80 -2.48 15.95
C ASN A 138 2.07 -3.00 14.53
N LEU A 139 1.42 -2.44 13.52
CA LEU A 139 1.67 -2.78 12.11
C LEU A 139 3.13 -2.49 11.73
N SER A 140 3.65 -1.32 12.11
CA SER A 140 5.05 -0.97 11.89
C SER A 140 6.02 -1.95 12.58
N SER A 141 5.68 -2.43 13.77
CA SER A 141 6.50 -3.40 14.51
C SER A 141 6.47 -4.78 13.87
N ASN A 142 5.29 -5.25 13.44
CA ASN A 142 5.16 -6.52 12.73
C ASN A 142 6.00 -6.51 11.45
N ILE A 143 5.94 -5.43 10.67
CA ILE A 143 6.77 -5.27 9.46
C ILE A 143 8.25 -5.30 9.81
N GLN A 144 8.68 -4.64 10.89
CA GLN A 144 10.07 -4.68 11.34
C GLN A 144 10.54 -6.07 11.77
N GLN A 145 9.66 -6.96 12.22
CA GLN A 145 10.04 -8.32 12.60
C GLN A 145 10.22 -9.22 11.37
N GLN A 146 9.61 -8.86 10.24
CA GLN A 146 9.70 -9.60 8.98
C GLN A 146 10.95 -9.23 8.16
N VAL A 147 11.43 -7.98 8.29
CA VAL A 147 12.56 -7.40 7.53
C VAL A 147 13.80 -7.28 8.40
#